data_AF-A0A970KGW4-F1
#
_entry.id   AF-A0A970KGW4-F1
#
_cell.length_a   1.000
_cell.length_b   1.000
_cell.length_c   1.000
_cell.angle_alpha   90.00
_cell.angle_beta   90.00
_cell.angle_gamma   90.00
#
_symmetry.space_group_name_H-M   'P 1'
#
loop_
_entity.id
_entity.type
_entity.pdbx_description
1 polymer ?
#
loop_
_entity_poly.entity_id
_entity_poly.type
_entity_poly.pdbx_seq_one_letter_code
_entity_poly.pdbx_strand_id
1 'polypeptide(L)'
;SDLEDLKKVLKIFDQEALLKELFIKMPDKEIEVMIGQEHDIEDMHKCSIVFATYSSGNNTGKIGVIGPTRMQYPRVMATVNIMSKVISKIISELSG
;
A
#
# COMPACT_ATOMS: atom_id res chain seq x y z
N SER A 1 6.07 -22.43 0.55
CA SER A 1 5.49 -22.29 1.91
C SER A 1 5.38 -20.81 2.21
N ASP A 2 4.34 -20.27 2.85
CA ASP A 2 4.06 -18.81 2.96
C ASP A 2 5.27 -17.93 3.36
N LEU A 3 6.24 -18.51 4.07
CA LEU A 3 7.52 -17.89 4.38
C LEU A 3 8.34 -17.48 3.15
N GLU A 4 8.32 -18.26 2.07
CA GLU A 4 9.00 -17.94 0.81
C GLU A 4 8.32 -16.77 0.10
N ASP A 5 6.98 -16.72 0.11
CA ASP A 5 6.22 -15.63 -0.48
C ASP A 5 6.46 -14.33 0.32
N LEU A 6 6.53 -14.41 1.66
CA LEU A 6 6.93 -13.29 2.51
C LEU A 6 8.36 -12.81 2.23
N LYS A 7 9.32 -13.73 2.06
CA LYS A 7 10.71 -13.38 1.72
C LYS A 7 10.80 -12.64 0.38
N LYS A 8 9.98 -13.03 -0.61
CA LYS A 8 9.89 -12.34 -1.89
C LYS A 8 9.35 -10.93 -1.75
N VAL A 9 8.28 -10.76 -0.97
CA VAL A 9 7.73 -9.43 -0.64
C VAL A 9 8.79 -8.56 0.04
N LEU A 10 9.50 -9.07 1.04
CA LEU A 10 10.57 -8.33 1.73
C LEU A 10 11.70 -7.92 0.78
N LYS A 11 12.09 -8.79 -0.15
CA LYS A 11 13.10 -8.47 -1.15
C LYS A 11 12.71 -7.31 -2.07
N ILE A 12 11.41 -7.13 -2.34
CA ILE A 12 10.92 -5.99 -3.14
C ILE A 12 11.03 -4.68 -2.36
N PHE A 13 10.92 -4.71 -1.02
CA PHE A 13 11.17 -3.53 -0.21
C PHE A 13 12.62 -3.03 -0.30
N ASP A 14 13.57 -3.93 -0.55
CA ASP A 14 14.97 -3.56 -0.81
C ASP A 14 15.18 -2.98 -2.22
N GLN A 15 14.17 -3.07 -3.10
CA GLN A 15 14.23 -2.61 -4.49
C GLN A 15 13.43 -1.32 -4.66
N GLU A 16 14.06 -0.19 -4.34
CA GLU A 16 13.44 1.15 -4.39
C GLU A 16 12.78 1.47 -5.74
N ALA A 17 13.36 1.01 -6.86
CA ALA A 17 12.81 1.23 -8.19
C ALA A 17 11.46 0.52 -8.41
N LEU A 18 11.32 -0.72 -7.94
CA LEU A 18 10.09 -1.51 -8.07
C LEU A 18 8.98 -0.96 -7.16
N LEU A 19 9.32 -0.54 -5.94
CA LEU A 19 8.38 0.16 -5.07
C LEU A 19 7.89 1.46 -5.72
N LYS A 20 8.80 2.28 -6.26
CA LYS A 20 8.41 3.52 -6.95
C LYS A 20 7.49 3.25 -8.13
N GLU A 21 7.80 2.26 -8.95
CA GLU A 21 6.96 1.89 -10.09
C GLU A 21 5.56 1.47 -9.64
N LEU A 22 5.48 0.67 -8.56
CA LEU A 22 4.23 0.26 -7.95
C LEU A 22 3.39 1.48 -7.50
N PHE A 23 4.01 2.44 -6.81
CA PHE A 23 3.31 3.65 -6.31
C PHE A 23 2.94 4.65 -7.41
N ILE A 24 3.75 4.78 -8.47
CA ILE A 24 3.48 5.69 -9.61
C ILE A 24 2.32 5.19 -10.45
N LYS A 25 2.19 3.87 -10.63
CA LYS A 25 1.11 3.26 -11.41
C LYS A 25 -0.24 3.29 -10.66
N MET A 26 -0.25 3.60 -9.37
CA MET A 26 -1.48 3.72 -8.58
C MET A 26 -2.16 5.06 -8.83
N PRO A 27 -3.43 5.06 -9.26
CA PRO A 27 -4.19 6.29 -9.28
C PRO A 27 -4.23 7.00 -7.91
N ASP A 28 -4.49 8.30 -7.94
CA ASP A 28 -4.60 9.12 -6.73
C ASP A 28 -6.03 9.09 -6.18
N LYS A 29 -6.55 7.88 -5.97
CA LYS A 29 -7.82 7.68 -5.26
C LYS A 29 -7.56 7.64 -3.75
N GLU A 30 -8.63 7.87 -2.98
CA GLU A 30 -8.58 7.83 -1.51
C GLU A 30 -8.20 6.43 -1.00
N ILE A 31 -8.69 5.37 -1.67
CA ILE A 31 -8.37 3.96 -1.38
C ILE A 31 -8.25 3.18 -2.69
N GLU A 32 -7.25 2.32 -2.78
CA GLU A 32 -7.02 1.42 -3.92
C GLU A 32 -6.66 0.01 -3.48
N VAL A 33 -6.97 -0.95 -4.34
CA VAL A 33 -6.65 -2.36 -4.14
C VAL A 33 -6.05 -2.89 -5.43
N MET A 34 -4.91 -3.57 -5.32
CA MET A 34 -4.28 -4.35 -6.38
C MET A 34 -4.25 -5.81 -5.96
N ILE A 35 -4.76 -6.70 -6.79
CA ILE A 35 -4.95 -8.12 -6.47
C ILE A 35 -4.09 -8.96 -7.40
N GLY A 36 -3.04 -9.58 -6.85
CA GLY A 36 -2.23 -10.58 -7.53
C GLY A 36 -1.59 -10.06 -8.82
N GLN A 37 -2.19 -10.40 -9.96
CA GLN A 37 -1.64 -10.09 -11.30
C GLN A 37 -2.03 -8.70 -11.83
N GLU A 38 -2.69 -7.87 -11.02
CA GLU A 38 -3.00 -6.48 -11.39
C GLU A 38 -1.77 -5.56 -11.35
N HIS A 39 -0.61 -6.07 -10.95
CA HIS A 39 0.70 -5.41 -11.06
C HIS A 39 1.70 -6.29 -11.82
N ASP A 40 2.71 -5.68 -12.44
CA ASP A 40 3.73 -6.39 -13.24
C ASP A 40 4.82 -7.09 -12.39
N ILE A 41 4.69 -7.09 -11.06
CA ILE A 41 5.67 -7.67 -10.14
C ILE A 41 5.37 -9.15 -9.90
N GLU A 42 6.00 -10.02 -10.68
CA GLU A 42 5.71 -11.47 -10.69
C GLU A 42 5.87 -12.13 -9.31
N ASP A 43 6.87 -11.70 -8.55
CA ASP A 43 7.13 -12.17 -7.19
C ASP A 43 6.03 -11.81 -6.17
N MET A 44 5.12 -10.90 -6.51
CA MET A 44 3.96 -10.51 -5.68
C MET A 44 2.62 -11.04 -6.20
N HIS A 45 2.57 -11.87 -7.24
CA HIS A 45 1.31 -12.36 -7.80
C HIS A 45 0.41 -13.15 -6.83
N LYS A 46 0.94 -13.60 -5.70
CA LYS A 46 0.18 -14.25 -4.60
C LYS A 46 -0.24 -13.30 -3.49
N CYS A 47 0.13 -12.04 -3.62
CA CYS A 47 -0.19 -10.99 -2.67
C CYS A 47 -1.25 -10.06 -3.26
N SER A 48 -2.03 -9.48 -2.37
CA SER A 48 -2.80 -8.29 -2.65
C SER A 48 -2.22 -7.14 -1.87
N ILE A 49 -2.44 -5.95 -2.40
CA ILE A 49 -1.98 -4.74 -1.78
C ILE A 49 -3.12 -3.73 -1.74
N VAL A 50 -3.39 -3.22 -0.55
CA VAL A 50 -4.42 -2.22 -0.29
C VAL A 50 -3.73 -0.93 0.10
N PHE A 51 -4.01 0.17 -0.58
CA PHE A 51 -3.42 1.48 -0.30
C PHE A 51 -4.49 2.52 0.01
N ALA A 52 -4.11 3.53 0.79
CA ALA A 52 -4.81 4.79 0.89
C ALA A 52 -3.82 5.94 0.81
N THR A 53 -4.27 7.04 0.21
CA THR A 53 -3.50 8.26 0.11
C THR A 53 -3.73 9.10 1.36
N TYR A 54 -2.67 9.59 1.99
CA TYR A 54 -2.73 10.62 3.02
C TYR A 54 -2.20 11.93 2.45
N SER A 55 -2.79 13.05 2.83
CA SER A 55 -2.34 14.38 2.45
C SER A 55 -2.47 15.38 3.59
N SER A 56 -1.56 16.35 3.63
CA SER A 56 -1.57 17.48 4.55
C SER A 56 -0.85 18.67 3.90
N GLY A 57 -1.62 19.64 3.42
CA GLY A 57 -1.07 20.77 2.65
C GLY A 57 -0.36 20.26 1.38
N ASN A 58 0.96 20.51 1.30
CA ASN A 58 1.79 20.07 0.18
C ASN A 58 2.40 18.67 0.37
N ASN A 59 2.23 18.05 1.54
CA ASN A 59 2.76 16.71 1.82
C ASN A 59 1.73 15.65 1.47
N THR A 60 2.01 14.84 0.45
CA THR A 60 1.18 13.70 0.04
C THR A 60 2.01 12.42 0.06
N GLY A 61 1.41 11.33 0.54
CA GLY A 61 2.03 10.02 0.49
C GLY A 61 0.98 8.90 0.52
N LYS A 62 1.44 7.65 0.41
CA LYS A 62 0.57 6.47 0.40
C LYS A 62 0.92 5.58 1.59
N ILE A 63 -0.11 5.04 2.26
CA ILE A 63 0.01 3.98 3.26
C ILE A 63 -0.72 2.75 2.75
N GLY A 64 -0.23 1.55 3.05
CA GLY A 64 -0.91 0.35 2.61
C GLY A 64 -0.61 -0.91 3.43
N VAL A 65 -1.34 -1.97 3.09
CA VAL A 65 -1.22 -3.31 3.66
C VAL A 65 -0.95 -4.28 2.51
N ILE A 66 0.09 -5.09 2.66
CA ILE A 66 0.36 -6.25 1.80
C ILE A 66 -0.11 -7.50 2.53
N GLY A 67 -0.87 -8.35 1.86
CA GLY A 67 -1.35 -9.61 2.41
C GLY A 67 -1.58 -10.66 1.34
N PRO A 68 -2.04 -11.87 1.70
CA PRO A 68 -2.41 -12.89 0.72
C PRO A 68 -3.61 -12.44 -0.12
N THR A 69 -3.76 -13.01 -1.33
CA THR A 69 -4.87 -12.68 -2.24
C THR A 69 -6.26 -12.91 -1.64
N ARG A 70 -6.37 -13.83 -0.66
CA ARG A 70 -7.59 -14.09 0.11
C ARG A 70 -7.51 -13.41 1.48
N MET A 71 -8.04 -12.20 1.59
CA MET A 71 -8.13 -11.43 2.84
C MET A 71 -9.53 -10.81 3.02
N GLN A 72 -9.80 -10.26 4.22
CA GLN A 72 -11.05 -9.54 4.51
C GLN A 72 -11.00 -8.09 3.96
N TYR A 73 -11.09 -7.92 2.64
CA TYR A 73 -10.92 -6.63 1.97
C TYR A 73 -11.70 -5.46 2.59
N PRO A 74 -13.02 -5.57 2.90
CA PRO A 74 -13.76 -4.45 3.47
C PRO A 74 -13.17 -3.97 4.81
N ARG A 75 -12.72 -4.90 5.65
CA ARG A 75 -12.10 -4.58 6.94
C ARG A 75 -10.72 -3.94 6.75
N VAL A 76 -9.93 -4.46 5.83
CA VAL A 76 -8.59 -3.95 5.53
C VAL A 76 -8.68 -2.54 4.95
N MET A 77 -9.52 -2.34 3.94
CA MET A 77 -9.76 -1.03 3.33
C MET A 77 -10.24 0.00 4.36
N ALA A 78 -11.21 -0.37 5.21
CA ALA A 78 -11.69 0.51 6.28
C ALA A 78 -10.56 0.89 7.25
N THR A 79 -9.73 -0.09 7.64
CA THR A 79 -8.59 0.14 8.54
C THR A 79 -7.57 1.08 7.93
N VAL A 80 -7.15 0.83 6.69
CA VAL A 80 -6.14 1.64 6.00
C VAL A 80 -6.65 3.07 5.76
N ASN A 81 -7.94 3.24 5.46
CA ASN A 81 -8.57 4.56 5.33
C ASN A 81 -8.61 5.34 6.65
N ILE A 82 -8.89 4.67 7.77
CA ILE A 82 -8.83 5.33 9.08
C ILE A 82 -7.39 5.76 9.36
N MET A 83 -6.41 4.89 9.07
CA MET A 83 -5.00 5.20 9.29
C MET A 83 -4.51 6.35 8.41
N SER A 84 -4.92 6.45 7.14
CA SER A 84 -4.55 7.59 6.29
C SER A 84 -5.06 8.91 6.86
N LYS A 85 -6.30 8.94 7.38
CA LYS A 85 -6.89 10.12 8.03
C LYS A 85 -6.16 10.50 9.32
N VAL A 86 -5.78 9.51 10.13
CA VAL A 86 -4.98 9.73 11.35
C VAL A 86 -3.61 10.31 10.99
N ILE A 87 -2.92 9.75 9.99
CA ILE A 87 -1.62 10.23 9.54
C ILE A 87 -1.72 11.65 8.98
N SER A 88 -2.72 11.92 8.14
CA SER A 88 -3.01 13.27 7.63
C SER A 88 -3.14 14.28 8.77
N LYS A 89 -3.89 13.94 9.83
CA LYS A 89 -4.05 14.80 11.00
C LYS A 89 -2.73 15.02 11.74
N ILE A 90 -1.97 13.96 12.02
CA ILE A 90 -0.68 14.07 12.74
C ILE A 90 0.31 14.91 11.94
N ILE A 91 0.43 14.70 10.63
CA ILE A 91 1.34 15.49 9.78
C ILE A 91 0.90 16.95 9.75
N SER A 92 -0.40 17.22 9.72
CA SER A 92 -0.93 18.58 9.77
C SER A 92 -0.60 19.28 11.10
N GLU A 93 -0.64 18.56 12.21
CA GLU A 93 -0.28 19.10 13.54
C GLU A 93 1.22 19.34 13.68
N LEU A 94 2.07 18.52 13.05
CA LEU A 94 3.53 18.68 13.08
C LEU A 94 4.06 19.75 12.12
N SER A 95 3.30 20.07 11.08
CA SER A 95 3.68 21.07 10.07
C SER A 95 3.14 22.48 10.38
N GLY A 96 2.37 22.62 11.47
CA GLY A 96 1.75 23.88 11.92
C GLY A 96 2.53 24.58 13.02
#